data_AF-M6W6G2-F1
#
_entry.id   AF-M6W6G2-F1
#
_cell.length_a   1.000
_cell.length_b   1.000
_cell.length_c   1.000
_cell.angle_alpha   90.00
_cell.angle_beta   90.00
_cell.angle_gamma   90.00
#
_symmetry.space_group_name_H-M   'P 1'
#
loop_
_entity.id
_entity.type
_entity.pdbx_description
1 polymer ?
#
loop_
_entity_poly.entity_id
_entity_poly.type
_entity_poly.pdbx_seq_one_letter_code
_entity_poly.pdbx_strand_id
1 'polypeptide(L)'
;MIKVFRERYRYATKKEKISILNEFVSLSGFNRNYASQVLRKKEVLKKLSTKPKAQNKRTVYYDASVRKVLEDLWKLLDHICSKRLVHAIPETIKNLERFQTYKISKEIKQKLLKISASTIERLLVPIRKKLGIKGTSMTKQNKYLIDRIPIKTFGEWKDSLPGFTQIDLIAHLITAGMFSEGFSQLFARQMFALAGLSASYSSL
;
A
#
# COMPACT_ATOMS: atom_id res chain seq x y z
N MET A 1 -39.40 8.94 24.39
CA MET A 1 -38.60 9.13 25.62
C MET A 1 -37.33 9.96 25.42
N ILE A 2 -36.35 9.51 24.60
CA ILE A 2 -35.02 10.14 24.48
C ILE A 2 -35.07 11.62 24.03
N LYS A 3 -35.99 11.98 23.11
CA LYS A 3 -36.13 13.36 22.62
C LYS A 3 -36.47 14.37 23.73
N VAL A 4 -37.37 14.01 24.64
CA VAL A 4 -37.81 14.86 25.77
C VAL A 4 -36.68 15.09 26.76
N PHE A 5 -35.97 14.02 27.16
CA PHE A 5 -34.80 14.12 28.03
C PHE A 5 -33.68 14.95 27.41
N ARG A 6 -33.52 14.86 26.09
CA ARG A 6 -32.49 15.59 25.36
C ARG A 6 -32.77 17.09 25.27
N GLU A 7 -34.02 17.50 25.13
CA GLU A 7 -34.38 18.93 25.20
C GLU A 7 -34.17 19.50 26.59
N ARG A 8 -34.62 18.79 27.64
CA ARG A 8 -34.37 19.18 29.05
C ARG A 8 -32.88 19.26 29.35
N TYR A 9 -32.11 18.25 28.94
CA TYR A 9 -30.64 18.21 29.13
C TYR A 9 -29.92 19.32 28.35
N ARG A 10 -30.45 19.78 27.21
CA ARG A 10 -29.84 20.84 26.39
C ARG A 10 -29.87 22.19 27.09
N TYR A 11 -31.00 22.53 27.71
CA TYR A 11 -31.23 23.83 28.36
C TYR A 11 -30.92 23.82 29.87
N ALA A 12 -30.69 22.66 30.47
CA ALA A 12 -30.34 22.54 31.88
C ALA A 12 -28.96 23.11 32.25
N THR A 13 -28.89 23.65 33.47
CA THR A 13 -27.65 24.05 34.14
C THR A 13 -26.81 22.82 34.55
N LYS A 14 -25.57 23.04 35.01
CA LYS A 14 -24.65 21.94 35.38
C LYS A 14 -25.23 21.04 36.49
N LYS A 15 -25.93 21.62 37.47
CA LYS A 15 -26.57 20.87 38.58
C LYS A 15 -27.77 20.06 38.09
N GLU A 16 -28.64 20.67 37.30
CA GLU A 16 -29.83 20.01 36.73
C GLU A 16 -29.46 18.87 35.75
N LYS A 17 -28.39 19.04 34.96
CA LYS A 17 -27.87 17.98 34.07
C LYS A 17 -27.49 16.70 34.81
N ILE A 18 -27.02 16.80 36.05
CA ILE A 18 -26.68 15.62 36.87
C ILE A 18 -27.95 14.89 37.27
N SER A 19 -28.99 15.62 37.70
CA SER A 19 -30.28 15.05 38.09
C SER A 19 -30.97 14.38 36.91
N ILE A 20 -31.04 15.08 35.77
CA ILE A 20 -31.63 14.56 34.51
C ILE A 20 -30.88 13.31 34.03
N LEU A 21 -29.55 13.27 34.21
CA LEU A 21 -28.74 12.13 33.82
C LEU A 21 -28.97 10.92 34.75
N ASN A 22 -29.15 11.14 36.05
CA ASN A 22 -29.46 10.07 37.01
C ASN A 22 -30.83 9.44 36.70
N GLU A 23 -31.84 10.28 36.48
CA GLU A 23 -33.19 9.85 36.10
C GLU A 23 -33.18 9.07 34.78
N PHE A 24 -32.40 9.55 33.80
CA PHE A 24 -32.30 8.86 32.51
C PHE A 24 -31.59 7.50 32.63
N VAL A 25 -30.56 7.39 33.48
CA VAL A 25 -29.86 6.13 33.75
C VAL A 25 -30.76 5.13 34.46
N SER A 26 -31.53 5.56 35.48
CA SER A 26 -32.46 4.68 36.19
C SER A 26 -33.58 4.16 35.29
N LEU A 27 -34.02 4.94 34.31
CA LEU A 27 -35.10 4.56 33.41
C LEU A 27 -34.64 3.76 32.18
N SER A 28 -33.41 3.94 31.70
CA SER A 28 -32.90 3.29 30.47
C SER A 28 -31.92 2.14 30.72
N GLY A 29 -31.36 2.02 31.93
CA GLY A 29 -30.31 1.06 32.26
C GLY A 29 -28.96 1.34 31.58
N PHE A 30 -28.81 2.48 30.91
CA PHE A 30 -27.55 2.85 30.26
C PHE A 30 -26.48 3.27 31.26
N ASN A 31 -25.22 2.94 30.95
CA ASN A 31 -24.10 3.48 31.70
C ASN A 31 -24.09 5.02 31.58
N ARG A 32 -23.81 5.71 32.70
CA ARG A 32 -23.74 7.18 32.79
C ARG A 32 -22.99 7.85 31.65
N ASN A 33 -21.86 7.26 31.23
CA ASN A 33 -21.06 7.81 30.13
C ASN A 33 -21.83 7.74 28.80
N TYR A 34 -22.42 6.58 28.50
CA TYR A 34 -23.21 6.37 27.29
C TYR A 34 -24.49 7.23 27.29
N ALA A 35 -25.18 7.29 28.43
CA ALA A 35 -26.34 8.16 28.64
C ALA A 35 -26.02 9.64 28.36
N SER A 36 -24.89 10.13 28.86
CA SER A 36 -24.45 11.51 28.61
C SER A 36 -24.16 11.76 27.12
N GLN A 37 -23.59 10.76 26.43
CA GLN A 37 -23.30 10.84 25.00
C GLN A 37 -24.59 10.87 24.17
N VAL A 38 -25.57 10.02 24.50
CA VAL A 38 -26.88 9.96 23.83
C VAL A 38 -27.64 11.28 23.97
N LEU A 39 -27.67 11.87 25.17
CA LEU A 39 -28.35 13.16 25.40
C LEU A 39 -27.62 14.34 24.77
N ARG A 40 -26.28 14.28 24.65
CA ARG A 40 -25.48 15.33 23.97
C ARG A 40 -25.48 15.21 22.45
N LYS A 41 -25.69 14.00 21.91
CA LYS A 41 -25.62 13.73 20.47
C LYS A 41 -26.70 14.55 19.78
N LYS A 42 -26.32 15.67 19.18
CA LYS A 42 -27.21 16.41 18.28
C LYS A 42 -27.70 15.38 17.25
N GLU A 43 -29.01 15.22 17.07
CA GLU A 43 -29.62 14.73 15.85
C GLU A 43 -29.13 15.71 14.80
N VAL A 44 -27.94 15.41 14.30
CA VAL A 44 -27.51 15.79 13.00
C VAL A 44 -28.48 15.00 12.15
N LEU A 45 -29.66 15.58 11.90
CA LEU A 45 -30.29 15.41 10.61
C LEU A 45 -29.12 15.53 9.66
N LYS A 46 -28.74 14.41 9.04
CA LYS A 46 -27.77 14.40 7.95
C LYS A 46 -28.42 15.23 6.86
N LYS A 47 -28.42 16.57 6.99
CA LYS A 47 -28.28 17.44 5.86
C LYS A 47 -26.95 17.00 5.31
N LEU A 48 -26.99 16.09 4.32
CA LEU A 48 -25.88 15.89 3.43
C LEU A 48 -25.47 17.31 3.06
N SER A 49 -24.34 17.78 3.59
CA SER A 49 -23.85 19.09 3.23
C SER A 49 -23.59 19.01 1.73
N THR A 50 -24.49 19.55 0.93
CA THR A 50 -24.40 19.59 -0.54
C THR A 50 -23.24 20.46 -1.00
N LYS A 51 -22.61 21.20 -0.09
CA LYS A 51 -21.34 21.86 -0.35
C LYS A 51 -20.21 20.85 -0.18
N PRO A 52 -19.53 20.43 -1.26
CA PRO A 52 -18.29 19.70 -1.11
C PRO A 52 -17.37 20.53 -0.22
N LYS A 53 -16.85 19.94 0.87
CA LYS A 53 -15.76 20.55 1.62
C LYS A 53 -14.74 21.03 0.60
N ALA A 54 -14.34 22.30 0.66
CA ALA A 54 -13.28 22.84 -0.17
C ALA A 54 -12.05 21.93 0.02
N GLN A 55 -11.86 21.01 -0.91
CA GLN A 55 -10.67 20.19 -0.93
C GLN A 55 -9.57 21.16 -1.28
N ASN A 56 -8.73 21.46 -0.30
CA ASN A 56 -7.54 22.25 -0.51
C ASN A 56 -6.71 21.47 -1.53
N LYS A 57 -6.82 21.81 -2.82
CA LYS A 57 -6.15 21.12 -3.91
C LYS A 57 -4.68 21.49 -3.80
N ARG A 58 -3.96 20.76 -2.95
CA ARG A 58 -2.52 20.90 -2.79
C ARG A 58 -1.90 20.69 -4.16
N THR A 59 -1.13 21.66 -4.63
CA THR A 59 -0.39 21.55 -5.88
C THR A 59 0.51 20.32 -5.80
N VAL A 60 0.27 19.36 -6.70
CA VAL A 60 1.01 18.09 -6.70
C VAL A 60 2.38 18.37 -7.32
N TYR A 61 3.45 18.24 -6.54
CA TYR A 61 4.82 18.51 -7.03
C TYR A 61 5.27 17.52 -8.13
N TYR A 62 4.79 16.27 -8.04
CA TYR A 62 5.03 15.21 -9.00
C TYR A 62 3.80 15.02 -9.90
N ASP A 63 3.79 15.76 -11.02
CA ASP A 63 2.69 15.77 -11.98
C ASP A 63 2.44 14.41 -12.65
N ALA A 64 1.30 14.28 -13.32
CA ALA A 64 0.93 13.07 -14.05
C ALA A 64 2.01 12.65 -15.08
N SER A 65 2.69 13.62 -15.70
CA SER A 65 3.79 13.37 -16.63
C SER A 65 4.96 12.66 -15.96
N VAL A 66 5.35 13.07 -14.74
CA VAL A 66 6.43 12.42 -13.99
C VAL A 66 6.05 10.99 -13.61
N ARG A 67 4.78 10.79 -13.22
CA ARG A 67 4.26 9.44 -12.92
C ARG A 67 4.34 8.52 -14.14
N LYS A 68 3.96 9.01 -15.32
CA LYS A 68 3.99 8.21 -16.56
C LYS A 68 5.41 7.75 -16.91
N VAL A 69 6.37 8.68 -16.89
CA VAL A 69 7.78 8.35 -17.12
C VAL A 69 8.32 7.37 -16.07
N LEU A 70 7.96 7.56 -14.80
CA LEU A 70 8.35 6.65 -13.73
C LEU A 70 7.76 5.24 -13.92
N GLU A 71 6.51 5.15 -14.40
CA GLU A 71 5.86 3.87 -14.70
C GLU A 71 6.56 3.15 -15.88
N ASP A 72 6.95 3.88 -16.92
CA ASP A 72 7.68 3.33 -18.07
C ASP A 72 9.06 2.80 -17.65
N LEU A 73 9.81 3.58 -16.84
CA LEU A 73 11.09 3.14 -16.27
C LEU A 73 10.94 1.91 -15.36
N TRP A 74 9.87 1.86 -14.56
CA TRP A 74 9.60 0.74 -13.67
C TRP A 74 9.25 -0.54 -14.45
N LYS A 75 8.54 -0.41 -15.58
CA LYS A 75 8.28 -1.53 -16.50
C LYS A 75 9.55 -1.99 -17.23
N LEU A 76 10.39 -1.04 -17.66
CA LEU A 76 11.67 -1.34 -18.31
C LEU A 76 12.60 -2.16 -17.41
N LEU A 77 12.52 -1.95 -16.10
CA LEU A 77 13.31 -2.64 -15.08
C LEU A 77 12.55 -3.80 -14.43
N ASP A 78 11.64 -4.46 -15.15
CA ASP A 78 10.90 -5.66 -14.68
C ASP A 78 10.32 -5.51 -13.27
N HIS A 79 9.72 -4.35 -13.00
CA HIS A 79 9.00 -4.09 -11.75
C HIS A 79 9.83 -4.18 -10.45
N ILE A 80 11.13 -3.85 -10.49
CA ILE A 80 11.98 -3.80 -9.28
C ILE A 80 11.39 -2.96 -8.14
N CYS A 81 11.82 -3.25 -6.91
CA CYS A 81 11.33 -2.54 -5.72
C CYS A 81 11.76 -1.06 -5.71
N SER A 82 10.92 -0.20 -5.13
CA SER A 82 11.10 1.26 -5.11
C SER A 82 12.45 1.71 -4.54
N LYS A 83 13.04 0.97 -3.59
CA LYS A 83 14.37 1.27 -3.04
C LYS A 83 15.49 1.04 -4.06
N ARG A 84 15.44 -0.07 -4.81
CA ARG A 84 16.39 -0.36 -5.89
C ARG A 84 16.18 0.60 -7.07
N LEU A 85 14.93 0.95 -7.36
CA LEU A 85 14.59 1.86 -8.44
C LEU A 85 15.25 3.23 -8.27
N VAL A 86 15.30 3.80 -7.06
CA VAL A 86 16.00 5.07 -6.80
C VAL A 86 17.45 5.04 -7.26
N HIS A 87 18.17 3.93 -6.99
CA HIS A 87 19.57 3.80 -7.37
C HIS A 87 19.76 3.47 -8.85
N ALA A 88 18.79 2.79 -9.48
CA ALA A 88 18.85 2.44 -10.89
C ALA A 88 18.45 3.60 -11.83
N ILE A 89 17.64 4.56 -11.35
CA ILE A 89 17.16 5.71 -12.14
C ILE A 89 18.30 6.51 -12.81
N PRO A 90 19.39 6.90 -12.12
CA PRO A 90 20.45 7.69 -12.75
C PRO A 90 21.15 6.96 -13.91
N GLU A 91 21.45 5.68 -13.72
CA GLU A 91 22.12 4.86 -14.73
C GLU A 91 21.20 4.58 -15.92
N THR A 92 19.95 4.22 -15.66
CA THR A 92 18.96 4.00 -16.73
C THR A 92 18.70 5.25 -17.57
N ILE A 93 18.56 6.43 -16.95
CA ILE A 93 18.40 7.68 -17.70
C ILE A 93 19.62 7.94 -18.59
N LYS A 94 20.85 7.71 -18.08
CA LYS A 94 22.08 7.87 -18.86
C LYS A 94 22.11 6.95 -20.09
N ASN A 95 21.69 5.70 -19.91
CA ASN A 95 21.62 4.73 -21.01
C ASN A 95 20.54 5.12 -22.03
N LEU A 96 19.37 5.57 -21.59
CA LEU A 96 18.30 6.03 -22.49
C LEU A 96 18.71 7.25 -23.32
N GLU A 97 19.48 8.17 -22.74
CA GLU A 97 20.03 9.32 -23.48
C GLU A 97 21.07 8.89 -24.51
N ARG A 98 21.91 7.92 -24.17
CA ARG A 98 22.93 7.38 -25.10
C ARG A 98 22.31 6.74 -26.33
N PHE A 99 21.20 6.01 -26.17
CA PHE A 99 20.52 5.33 -27.28
C PHE A 99 19.46 6.20 -27.97
N GLN A 100 19.26 7.45 -27.53
CA GLN A 100 18.25 8.42 -28.02
C GLN A 100 16.82 7.86 -28.10
N THR A 101 16.52 6.77 -27.41
CA THR A 101 15.28 6.00 -27.59
C THR A 101 14.09 6.62 -26.86
N TYR A 102 14.35 7.45 -25.83
CA TYR A 102 13.28 8.02 -25.01
C TYR A 102 13.58 9.49 -24.66
N LYS A 103 12.72 10.40 -25.14
CA LYS A 103 12.86 11.85 -24.91
C LYS A 103 12.28 12.22 -23.54
N ILE A 104 13.15 12.53 -22.58
CA ILE A 104 12.76 13.02 -21.24
C ILE A 104 13.01 14.53 -21.19
N SER A 105 12.01 15.30 -20.76
CA SER A 105 12.20 16.73 -20.48
C SER A 105 13.20 16.93 -19.32
N LYS A 106 14.05 17.96 -19.43
CA LYS A 106 15.05 18.31 -18.41
C LYS A 106 14.43 18.50 -17.02
N GLU A 107 13.22 19.06 -16.95
CA GLU A 107 12.49 19.26 -15.70
C GLU A 107 12.08 17.93 -15.04
N ILE A 108 11.57 16.98 -15.83
CA ILE A 108 11.17 15.66 -15.35
C ILE A 108 12.39 14.88 -14.87
N LYS A 109 13.51 14.95 -15.61
CA LYS A 109 14.78 14.34 -15.22
C LYS A 109 15.24 14.84 -13.85
N GLN A 110 15.22 16.15 -13.61
CA GLN A 110 15.58 16.72 -12.31
C GLN A 110 14.64 16.26 -11.19
N LYS A 111 13.33 16.20 -11.46
CA LYS A 111 12.35 15.68 -10.48
C LYS A 111 12.59 14.20 -10.16
N LEU A 112 12.93 13.37 -11.16
CA LEU A 112 13.23 11.95 -10.98
C LEU A 112 14.54 11.71 -10.24
N LEU A 113 15.58 12.51 -10.49
CA LEU A 113 16.86 12.37 -9.76
C LEU A 113 16.75 12.75 -8.28
N LYS A 114 15.81 13.62 -7.92
CA LYS A 114 15.55 14.03 -6.52
C LYS A 114 14.51 13.17 -5.80
N ILE A 115 13.86 12.23 -6.49
CA ILE A 115 12.73 11.51 -5.92
C ILE A 115 13.19 10.52 -4.84
N SER A 116 12.45 10.45 -3.73
CA SER A 116 12.71 9.48 -2.68
C SER A 116 11.98 8.16 -2.90
N ALA A 117 12.52 7.06 -2.37
CA ALA A 117 11.92 5.73 -2.48
C ALA A 117 10.47 5.67 -1.94
N SER A 118 10.19 6.40 -0.85
CA SER A 118 8.84 6.46 -0.28
C SER A 118 7.85 7.20 -1.18
N THR A 119 8.32 8.16 -1.96
CA THR A 119 7.49 8.90 -2.93
C THR A 119 7.20 8.05 -4.15
N ILE A 120 8.20 7.35 -4.68
CA ILE A 120 8.03 6.36 -5.74
C ILE A 120 6.96 5.34 -5.34
N GLU A 121 7.07 4.77 -4.12
CA GLU A 121 6.11 3.79 -3.64
C GLU A 121 4.68 4.36 -3.66
N ARG A 122 4.46 5.56 -3.10
CA ARG A 122 3.15 6.22 -3.12
C ARG A 122 2.62 6.46 -4.54
N LEU A 123 3.49 6.79 -5.50
CA LEU A 123 3.11 6.99 -6.90
C LEU A 123 2.77 5.67 -7.62
N LEU A 124 3.47 4.58 -7.29
CA LEU A 124 3.29 3.27 -7.91
C LEU A 124 2.18 2.43 -7.28
N VAL A 125 1.80 2.66 -6.02
CA VAL A 125 0.68 1.97 -5.34
C VAL A 125 -0.58 1.82 -6.22
N PRO A 126 -1.14 2.87 -6.85
CA PRO A 126 -2.32 2.72 -7.69
C PRO A 126 -2.07 1.85 -8.93
N ILE A 127 -0.85 1.85 -9.48
CA ILE A 127 -0.47 1.04 -10.64
C ILE A 127 -0.33 -0.43 -10.22
N ARG A 128 0.36 -0.71 -9.10
CA ARG A 128 0.52 -2.06 -8.54
C ARG A 128 -0.83 -2.69 -8.20
N LYS A 129 -1.77 -1.90 -7.66
CA LYS A 129 -3.14 -2.34 -7.40
C LYS A 129 -3.88 -2.74 -8.68
N LYS A 130 -3.70 -2.00 -9.78
CA LYS A 130 -4.29 -2.35 -11.09
C LYS A 130 -3.70 -3.63 -11.66
N LEU A 131 -2.40 -3.84 -11.49
CA LEU A 131 -1.71 -5.05 -11.98
C LEU A 131 -2.07 -6.31 -11.19
N GLY A 132 -2.72 -6.19 -10.02
CA GLY A 132 -3.13 -7.34 -9.22
C GLY A 132 -1.95 -8.14 -8.65
N ILE A 133 -0.74 -7.59 -8.67
CA ILE A 133 0.48 -8.25 -8.17
C ILE A 133 0.32 -8.44 -6.65
N LYS A 134 -0.11 -9.63 -6.26
CA LYS A 134 -0.09 -10.10 -4.87
C LYS A 134 1.14 -10.98 -4.69
N GLY A 135 1.86 -10.79 -3.59
CA GLY A 135 2.92 -11.72 -3.21
C GLY A 135 2.32 -13.11 -3.02
N THR A 136 2.75 -14.07 -3.82
CA THR A 136 2.40 -15.48 -3.62
C THR A 136 3.31 -16.05 -2.54
N SER A 137 2.79 -16.17 -1.31
CA SER A 137 3.43 -17.01 -0.31
C SER A 137 3.31 -18.45 -0.81
N MET A 138 4.42 -19.04 -1.28
CA MET A 138 4.44 -20.44 -1.72
C MET A 138 4.30 -21.40 -0.54
N THR A 139 4.71 -20.96 0.65
CA THR A 139 4.42 -21.66 1.89
C THR A 139 3.06 -21.21 2.40
N LYS A 140 2.08 -22.12 2.35
CA LYS A 140 0.89 -22.01 3.18
C LYS A 140 1.24 -22.61 4.53
N GLN A 141 1.23 -21.80 5.58
CA GLN A 141 1.44 -22.30 6.93
C GLN A 141 0.35 -23.34 7.24
N ASN A 142 0.73 -24.63 7.31
CA ASN A 142 -0.21 -25.66 7.74
C ASN A 142 -0.37 -25.54 9.26
N LYS A 143 -1.44 -24.88 9.69
CA LYS A 143 -1.74 -24.63 11.11
C LYS A 143 -1.72 -25.92 11.95
N TYR A 144 -2.08 -27.06 11.36
CA TYR A 144 -2.14 -28.34 12.06
C TYR A 144 -0.78 -29.01 12.27
N LEU A 145 0.23 -28.71 11.45
CA LEU A 145 1.51 -29.42 11.50
C LEU A 145 2.44 -28.80 12.55
N ILE A 146 2.35 -27.48 12.77
CA ILE A 146 3.19 -26.75 13.73
C ILE A 146 2.86 -27.14 15.17
N ASP A 147 1.58 -27.36 15.48
CA ASP A 147 1.16 -27.78 16.83
C ASP A 147 1.60 -29.22 17.15
N ARG A 148 1.91 -30.04 16.11
CA ARG A 148 2.31 -31.44 16.26
C ARG A 148 3.81 -31.67 16.12
N ILE A 149 4.53 -30.75 15.49
CA ILE A 149 5.98 -30.82 15.31
C ILE A 149 6.60 -29.69 16.15
N PRO A 150 7.06 -29.97 17.38
CA PRO A 150 7.69 -28.96 18.21
C PRO A 150 8.95 -28.42 17.51
N ILE A 151 8.99 -27.12 17.24
CA ILE A 151 10.17 -26.45 16.71
C ILE A 151 11.17 -26.31 17.86
N LYS A 152 12.20 -27.15 17.88
CA LYS A 152 13.23 -27.09 18.91
C LYS A 152 14.07 -25.83 18.74
N THR A 153 14.07 -24.96 19.75
CA THR A 153 14.91 -23.75 19.75
C THR A 153 16.32 -24.09 20.26
N PHE A 154 17.33 -23.27 19.95
CA PHE A 154 18.77 -23.53 20.21
C PHE A 154 19.14 -24.15 21.59
N GLY A 155 18.39 -23.88 22.66
CA GLY A 155 18.64 -24.46 23.99
C GLY A 155 18.16 -25.90 24.19
N GLU A 156 17.19 -26.37 23.39
CA GLU A 156 16.51 -27.66 23.54
C GLU A 156 17.20 -28.80 22.76
N TRP A 157 18.28 -28.48 22.05
CA TRP A 157 19.10 -29.43 21.29
C TRP A 157 20.13 -30.17 22.14
N LYS A 158 20.28 -29.83 23.43
CA LYS A 158 21.26 -30.50 24.32
C LYS A 158 20.93 -31.97 24.59
N ASP A 159 19.65 -32.34 24.53
CA ASP A 159 19.17 -33.69 24.86
C ASP A 159 18.82 -34.55 23.63
N SER A 160 19.17 -34.10 22.41
CA SER A 160 18.95 -34.90 21.20
C SER A 160 20.02 -35.97 21.05
N LEU A 161 19.59 -37.23 20.91
CA LEU A 161 20.47 -38.35 20.57
C LEU A 161 21.23 -38.05 19.26
N PRO A 162 22.51 -38.44 19.15
CA PRO A 162 23.25 -38.34 17.91
C PRO A 162 22.51 -39.09 16.78
N GLY A 163 22.20 -38.42 15.68
CA GLY A 163 21.46 -38.97 14.54
C GLY A 163 20.16 -38.24 14.19
N PHE A 164 19.67 -37.32 15.03
CA PHE A 164 18.53 -36.47 14.69
C PHE A 164 18.96 -35.24 13.87
N THR A 165 18.36 -35.04 12.70
CA THR A 165 18.55 -33.85 11.85
C THR A 165 17.19 -33.27 11.47
N GLN A 166 16.99 -31.97 11.69
CA GLN A 166 15.82 -31.24 11.21
C GLN A 166 16.20 -30.47 9.95
N ILE A 167 15.40 -30.63 8.89
CA ILE A 167 15.61 -29.96 7.60
C ILE A 167 14.47 -28.95 7.43
N ASP A 168 14.81 -27.67 7.33
CA ASP A 168 13.86 -26.62 6.95
C ASP A 168 13.94 -26.36 5.45
N LEU A 169 12.79 -26.35 4.77
CA LEU A 169 12.72 -26.07 3.34
C LEU A 169 12.37 -24.60 3.15
N ILE A 170 13.34 -23.83 2.68
CA ILE A 170 13.10 -22.44 2.29
C ILE A 170 12.59 -22.43 0.85
N ALA A 171 11.48 -21.73 0.61
CA ALA A 171 11.08 -21.42 -0.74
C ALA A 171 12.09 -20.44 -1.37
N HIS A 172 12.96 -20.95 -2.25
CA HIS A 172 13.84 -20.12 -3.08
C HIS A 172 13.00 -19.45 -4.16
N LEU A 173 12.55 -18.22 -3.90
CA LEU A 173 11.93 -17.39 -4.92
C LEU A 173 12.88 -16.26 -5.29
N ILE A 174 13.55 -16.40 -6.42
CA ILE A 174 14.29 -15.29 -7.06
C ILE A 174 13.29 -14.28 -7.67
N THR A 175 12.04 -14.69 -7.89
CA THR A 175 11.09 -13.92 -8.70
C THR A 175 9.68 -14.01 -8.12
N ALA A 176 9.27 -13.02 -7.35
CA ALA A 176 7.86 -12.82 -7.03
C ALA A 176 7.11 -12.45 -8.32
N GLY A 177 6.65 -13.48 -9.04
CA GLY A 177 5.70 -13.39 -10.15
C GLY A 177 6.33 -13.34 -11.54
N MET A 178 6.74 -14.50 -12.08
CA MET A 178 7.01 -14.75 -13.50
C MET A 178 8.16 -13.93 -14.13
N PHE A 179 8.72 -14.46 -15.23
CA PHE A 179 9.81 -13.90 -16.05
C PHE A 179 11.24 -14.13 -15.51
N SER A 180 11.66 -15.40 -15.49
CA SER A 180 13.09 -15.76 -15.61
C SER A 180 13.53 -15.95 -17.06
N GLU A 181 12.68 -15.67 -18.04
CA GLU A 181 13.06 -15.63 -19.45
C GLU A 181 12.95 -14.18 -19.94
N GLY A 182 14.09 -13.56 -20.23
CA GLY A 182 14.08 -12.42 -21.15
C GLY A 182 14.70 -11.10 -20.69
N PHE A 183 15.59 -11.06 -19.69
CA PHE A 183 16.37 -9.84 -19.41
C PHE A 183 17.11 -9.31 -20.67
N SER A 184 17.42 -10.20 -21.62
CA SER A 184 18.02 -9.88 -22.92
C SER A 184 17.01 -9.72 -24.07
N GLN A 185 15.88 -10.43 -24.07
CA GLN A 185 14.90 -10.38 -25.18
C GLN A 185 13.86 -9.26 -25.05
N LEU A 186 13.41 -8.93 -23.83
CA LEU A 186 12.45 -7.85 -23.59
C LEU A 186 13.11 -6.48 -23.77
N PHE A 187 14.37 -6.32 -23.35
CA PHE A 187 15.12 -5.08 -23.60
C PHE A 187 15.24 -4.82 -25.11
N ALA A 188 15.52 -5.85 -25.93
CA ALA A 188 15.54 -5.71 -27.38
C ALA A 188 14.14 -5.41 -27.96
N ARG A 189 13.11 -6.19 -27.63
CA ARG A 189 11.75 -5.99 -28.19
C ARG A 189 11.12 -4.66 -27.79
N GLN A 190 11.30 -4.19 -26.55
CA GLN A 190 10.73 -2.93 -26.08
C GLN A 190 11.45 -1.72 -26.69
N MET A 191 12.77 -1.82 -26.87
CA MET A 191 13.57 -0.81 -27.57
C MET A 191 13.21 -0.74 -29.07
N PHE A 192 12.99 -1.89 -29.73
CA PHE A 192 12.53 -1.93 -31.13
C PHE A 192 11.11 -1.40 -31.30
N ALA A 193 10.18 -1.73 -30.40
CA ALA A 193 8.79 -1.27 -30.46
C ALA A 193 8.63 0.25 -30.23
N LEU A 194 9.47 0.86 -29.39
CA LEU A 194 9.49 2.31 -29.18
C LEU A 194 10.22 3.07 -30.31
N ALA A 195 11.08 2.39 -31.09
CA ALA A 195 11.83 2.98 -32.20
C ALA A 195 11.11 2.91 -33.57
N GLY A 196 9.94 2.28 -33.66
CA GLY A 196 9.15 2.24 -34.90
C GLY A 196 9.77 1.44 -36.05
N LEU A 197 10.73 0.56 -35.78
CA LEU A 197 11.30 -0.33 -36.81
C LEU A 197 10.58 -1.68 -36.79
N SER A 198 9.78 -1.93 -37.83
CA SER A 198 9.25 -3.26 -38.15
C SER A 198 10.39 -4.16 -38.66
N ALA A 199 10.78 -5.17 -37.89
CA ALA A 199 11.66 -6.23 -38.38
C ALA A 199 10.89 -7.56 -38.36
N SER A 200 10.52 -8.01 -39.56
CA SER A 200 10.07 -9.37 -39.84
C SER A 200 11.18 -10.35 -39.44
N TYR A 201 10.95 -11.18 -38.42
CA TYR A 201 11.82 -12.31 -38.13
C TYR A 201 11.17 -13.58 -38.67
N SER A 202 11.72 -14.06 -39.79
CA SER A 202 11.50 -15.40 -40.31
C SER A 202 12.21 -16.38 -39.38
N SER A 203 11.47 -17.40 -38.94
CA SER A 203 11.91 -18.48 -38.07
C SER A 203 12.94 -19.39 -38.73
N LEU A 204 14.04 -19.65 -38.03
CA LEU A 204 14.86 -20.86 -38.09
C LEU A 204 15.08 -21.34 -36.66
#